data_AF-A0AA37WT40-F1
#
_entry.id   AF-A0AA37WT40-F1
#
_cell.length_a   1.000
_cell.length_b   1.000
_cell.length_c   1.000
_cell.angle_alpha   90.00
_cell.angle_beta   90.00
_cell.angle_gamma   90.00
#
_symmetry.space_group_name_H-M   'P 1'
#
loop_
_entity.id
_entity.type
_entity.pdbx_description
1 polymer ?
#
loop_
_entity_poly.entity_id
_entity_poly.type
_entity_poly.pdbx_seq_one_letter_code
_entity_poly.pdbx_strand_id
1 'polypeptide(L)'
;MAIDDLVLMDVEMPVMNGVTAMRQICALYGPVRDVPIVAMTAHVLPDQVERLLTAGADDYIGKPFNRAQLRDVIVRCLDDRPKRAPAAA
;
A
#
# COMPACT_ATOMS: atom_id res chain seq x y z
N MET A 1 14.66 14.40 4.65
CA MET A 1 14.91 13.73 3.35
C MET A 1 13.59 13.07 2.98
N ALA A 2 12.92 13.56 1.94
CA ALA A 2 11.70 12.94 1.46
C ALA A 2 12.08 11.60 0.82
N ILE A 3 11.33 10.54 1.10
CA ILE A 3 11.44 9.30 0.34
C ILE A 3 10.68 9.52 -0.97
N ASP A 4 11.34 9.25 -2.09
CA ASP A 4 10.76 9.29 -3.44
C ASP A 4 10.45 7.88 -3.97
N ASP A 5 10.61 6.87 -3.10
CA ASP A 5 10.31 5.47 -3.39
C ASP A 5 8.86 5.13 -3.00
N LEU A 6 8.25 4.20 -3.73
CA LEU A 6 6.91 3.66 -3.50
C LEU A 6 6.94 2.14 -3.61
N VAL A 7 6.14 1.47 -2.78
CA VAL A 7 6.00 0.01 -2.78
C VAL A 7 4.73 -0.41 -3.50
N LEU A 8 4.87 -1.20 -4.56
CA LEU A 8 3.77 -1.99 -5.12
C LEU A 8 3.71 -3.33 -4.39
N MET A 9 2.66 -3.57 -3.60
CA MET A 9 2.52 -4.75 -2.75
C MET A 9 1.52 -5.74 -3.33
N ASP A 10 1.96 -6.93 -3.72
CA ASP A 10 1.03 -8.01 -4.07
C ASP A 10 0.35 -8.58 -2.82
N VAL A 11 -0.98 -8.58 -2.79
CA VAL A 11 -1.76 -9.14 -1.68
C VAL A 11 -1.75 -10.65 -1.71
N GLU A 12 -1.80 -11.25 -2.90
CA GLU A 12 -1.85 -12.69 -3.10
C GLU A 12 -0.44 -13.24 -3.35
N MET A 13 0.26 -13.55 -2.27
CA MET A 13 1.60 -14.14 -2.28
C MET A 13 1.61 -15.53 -1.62
N PRO A 14 2.40 -16.48 -2.14
CA PRO A 14 2.61 -17.76 -1.47
C PRO A 14 3.42 -17.56 -0.18
N VAL A 15 3.19 -18.42 0.82
CA VAL A 15 3.88 -18.44 2.13
C VAL A 15 3.49 -17.29 3.08
N MET A 16 3.64 -16.03 2.67
CA MET A 16 3.29 -14.85 3.47
C MET A 16 2.35 -13.95 2.68
N ASN A 17 1.21 -13.56 3.25
CA ASN A 17 0.28 -12.66 2.58
C ASN A 17 0.79 -11.20 2.59
N GLY A 18 0.40 -10.41 1.59
CA GLY A 18 0.80 -9.00 1.50
C GLY A 18 0.28 -8.15 2.66
N VAL A 19 -0.84 -8.53 3.28
CA VAL A 19 -1.41 -7.83 4.46
C VAL A 19 -0.42 -7.84 5.65
N THR A 20 0.20 -8.98 5.93
CA THR A 20 1.21 -9.12 6.98
C THR A 20 2.46 -8.33 6.63
N ALA A 21 2.89 -8.37 5.37
CA ALA A 21 4.04 -7.59 4.91
C ALA A 21 3.83 -6.07 5.09
N MET A 22 2.65 -5.55 4.72
CA MET A 22 2.30 -4.14 4.94
C MET A 22 2.37 -3.77 6.42
N ARG A 23 1.79 -4.59 7.30
CA ARG A 23 1.85 -4.37 8.75
C ARG A 23 3.28 -4.36 9.28
N GLN A 24 4.14 -5.24 8.78
CA GLN A 24 5.55 -5.27 9.14
C GLN A 24 6.27 -4.00 8.67
N ILE A 25 6.01 -3.52 7.45
CA ILE A 25 6.57 -2.25 6.96
C ILE A 25 6.08 -1.08 7.82
N CYS A 26 4.80 -1.03 8.19
CA CYS A 26 4.22 -0.04 9.12
C CYS A 26 4.87 -0.03 10.50
N ALA A 27 5.41 -1.17 10.93
CA ALA A 27 6.04 -1.33 12.24
C ALA A 27 7.54 -1.02 12.22
N LEU A 28 8.14 -0.76 11.05
CA LEU A 28 9.54 -0.35 10.96
C LEU A 28 9.74 1.06 11.55
N TYR A 29 10.99 1.36 11.89
CA TYR A 29 11.39 2.66 12.41
C TYR A 29 12.02 3.54 11.33
N GLY A 30 11.93 4.86 11.53
CA GLY A 30 12.51 5.84 10.63
C GLY A 30 11.67 6.02 9.35
N PRO A 31 12.25 6.63 8.32
CA PRO A 31 11.48 7.11 7.16
C PRO A 31 10.88 5.96 6.34
N VAL A 32 11.47 4.75 6.41
CA VAL A 32 10.95 3.55 5.72
C VAL A 32 9.51 3.22 6.12
N ARG A 33 9.12 3.55 7.36
CA ARG A 33 7.76 3.41 7.86
C ARG A 33 6.75 4.20 7.02
N ASP A 34 7.16 5.34 6.50
CA ASP A 34 6.30 6.31 5.82
C ASP A 34 6.39 6.16 4.29
N VAL A 35 7.01 5.08 3.79
CA VAL A 35 7.02 4.73 2.36
C VAL A 35 5.58 4.44 1.93
N PRO A 36 5.07 5.11 0.87
CA PRO A 36 3.75 4.84 0.33
C PRO A 36 3.60 3.41 -0.18
N ILE A 37 2.50 2.76 0.14
CA ILE A 37 2.20 1.39 -0.27
C ILE A 37 0.92 1.35 -1.10
N VAL A 38 1.03 0.88 -2.34
CA VAL A 38 -0.11 0.59 -3.22
C VAL A 38 -0.34 -0.92 -3.23
N ALA A 39 -1.47 -1.36 -2.70
CA ALA A 39 -1.84 -2.77 -2.66
C ALA A 39 -2.42 -3.26 -3.99
N MET A 40 -1.87 -4.34 -4.53
CA MET A 40 -2.34 -5.02 -5.74
C MET A 40 -3.16 -6.25 -5.35
N THR A 41 -4.46 -6.23 -5.59
CA THR A 41 -5.38 -7.31 -5.19
C THR A 41 -6.11 -7.90 -6.40
N ALA A 42 -6.40 -9.20 -6.40
CA ALA A 42 -7.29 -9.80 -7.40
C ALA A 42 -8.78 -9.53 -7.10
N HIS A 43 -9.10 -9.12 -5.88
CA HIS A 43 -10.47 -8.90 -5.41
C HIS A 43 -10.64 -7.48 -4.87
N VAL A 44 -11.48 -6.69 -5.53
CA VAL A 44 -11.83 -5.31 -5.11
C VAL A 44 -13.22 -5.33 -4.47
N LEU A 45 -13.33 -6.03 -3.34
CA LEU A 45 -14.54 -6.03 -2.51
C LEU A 45 -14.38 -4.97 -1.41
N PRO A 46 -15.46 -4.28 -0.98
CA PRO A 46 -15.38 -3.24 0.05
C PRO A 46 -14.64 -3.70 1.31
N ASP A 47 -14.99 -4.87 1.85
CA ASP A 47 -14.35 -5.43 3.05
C ASP A 47 -12.85 -5.72 2.85
N GLN A 48 -12.46 -6.11 1.63
CA GLN A 48 -11.06 -6.35 1.30
C GLN A 48 -10.29 -5.03 1.24
N VAL A 49 -10.86 -4.02 0.59
CA VAL A 49 -10.27 -2.67 0.52
C VAL A 49 -10.08 -2.10 1.91
N GLU A 50 -11.10 -2.16 2.78
CA GLU A 50 -11.01 -1.70 4.16
C GLU A 50 -9.89 -2.42 4.93
N ARG A 51 -9.76 -3.73 4.74
CA ARG A 51 -8.70 -4.53 5.36
C ARG A 51 -7.30 -4.14 4.86
N LEU A 52 -7.15 -3.79 3.58
CA LEU A 52 -5.87 -3.32 3.01
C LEU A 52 -5.49 -1.95 3.57
N LEU A 53 -6.43 -1.01 3.59
CA LEU A 53 -6.22 0.33 4.14
C LEU A 53 -5.86 0.25 5.64
N THR A 54 -6.58 -0.57 6.41
CA THR A 54 -6.31 -0.79 7.84
C THR A 54 -4.96 -1.47 8.08
N ALA A 55 -4.47 -2.28 7.14
CA ALA A 55 -3.15 -2.90 7.21
C ALA A 55 -2.01 -1.93 6.90
N GLY A 56 -2.33 -0.74 6.37
CA GLY A 56 -1.39 0.32 6.05
C GLY A 56 -1.10 0.50 4.57
N ALA A 57 -2.02 0.04 3.69
CA ALA A 57 -2.03 0.49 2.31
C ALA A 57 -2.49 1.94 2.23
N ASP A 58 -1.81 2.75 1.42
CA ASP A 58 -2.17 4.13 1.14
C ASP A 58 -3.13 4.23 -0.06
N ASP A 59 -3.01 3.27 -0.99
CA ASP A 59 -3.94 3.11 -2.11
C ASP A 59 -4.02 1.64 -2.54
N TYR A 60 -4.89 1.31 -3.49
CA TYR A 60 -5.02 -0.04 -4.04
C TYR A 60 -5.31 -0.03 -5.54
N ILE A 61 -4.99 -1.15 -6.18
CA ILE A 61 -5.31 -1.41 -7.59
C ILE A 61 -5.76 -2.86 -7.77
N GLY A 62 -6.86 -3.04 -8.50
CA GLY A 62 -7.42 -4.35 -8.83
C GLY A 62 -6.73 -4.98 -10.04
N LYS A 63 -6.38 -6.26 -9.94
CA LYS A 63 -5.90 -7.08 -11.06
C LYS A 63 -7.11 -7.64 -11.85
N PRO A 64 -7.05 -7.71 -13.20
CA PRO A 64 -5.98 -7.20 -14.05
C PRO A 64 -6.06 -5.67 -14.22
N PHE A 65 -4.90 -5.01 -14.30
CA PHE A 65 -4.79 -3.58 -14.58
C PHE A 65 -3.86 -3.33 -15.78
N ASN A 66 -4.02 -2.19 -16.43
CA ASN A 66 -3.14 -1.72 -17.50
C ASN A 66 -2.14 -0.68 -16.98
N ARG A 67 -1.19 -0.28 -17.84
CA ARG A 67 -0.13 0.68 -17.50
C ARG A 67 -0.66 2.07 -17.14
N ALA A 68 -1.74 2.51 -17.78
CA ALA A 68 -2.34 3.81 -17.50
C ALA A 68 -2.97 3.82 -16.10
N GLN A 69 -3.75 2.80 -15.77
CA GLN A 69 -4.35 2.62 -14.44
C GLN A 69 -3.29 2.57 -13.34
N LEU A 70 -2.19 1.82 -13.56
CA LEU A 70 -1.09 1.77 -12.60
C LEU A 70 -0.43 3.14 -12.43
N ARG A 71 -0.18 3.85 -13.52
CA ARG A 71 0.39 5.20 -13.48
C ARG A 71 -0.50 6.16 -12.70
N ASP A 72 -1.81 6.16 -12.95
CA ASP A 72 -2.76 7.06 -12.31
C ASP A 72 -2.78 6.84 -10.79
N VAL A 73 -2.75 5.58 -10.34
CA VAL A 73 -2.69 5.24 -8.91
C VAL A 73 -1.35 5.67 -8.30
N ILE A 74 -0.22 5.46 -8.98
CA ILE A 74 1.09 5.89 -8.50
C ILE A 74 1.15 7.41 -8.36
N VAL A 75 0.70 8.16 -9.37
CA VAL A 75 0.70 9.63 -9.35
C VAL A 75 -0.18 10.13 -8.21
N ARG A 76 -1.40 9.60 -8.07
CA ARG A 76 -2.30 9.95 -6.98
C ARG A 76 -1.67 9.69 -5.61
N CYS A 77 -1.10 8.50 -5.41
CA CYS A 77 -0.48 8.11 -4.14
C CYS A 77 0.74 8.99 -3.79
N LEU A 78 1.52 9.43 -4.78
CA LEU A 78 2.68 10.31 -4.59
C LEU A 78 2.30 11.78 -4.42
N ASP A 79 1.24 12.26 -5.06
CA ASP A 79 0.76 13.65 -4.94
C ASP A 79 0.02 13.88 -3.62
N ASP A 80 -0.80 12.92 -3.19
CA ASP A 80 -1.62 13.01 -1.98
C ASP A 80 -0.87 12.60 -0.70
N ARG A 81 0.47 12.48 -0.73
CA ARG A 81 1.34 11.86 0.32
C ARG A 81 0.65 11.82 1.69
N PRO A 82 -0.09 10.75 2.01
CA PRO A 82 -0.76 10.67 3.29
C PRO A 82 0.32 10.57 4.35
N LYS A 83 0.32 11.51 5.31
CA LYS A 83 1.15 11.36 6.51
C LYS A 83 0.60 10.15 7.26
N ARG A 84 1.24 8.99 7.09
CA ARG A 84 0.91 7.74 7.79
C ARG A 84 0.65 8.08 9.26
N ALA A 85 -0.60 7.90 9.71
CA ALA A 85 -0.99 8.23 11.08
C ALA A 85 -0.03 7.54 12.07
N PRO A 86 0.32 8.16 13.21
CA PRO A 86 1.22 7.54 14.17
C PRO A 86 0.71 6.16 14.53
N ALA A 87 1.61 5.18 14.54
CA ALA A 87 1.28 3.80 14.89
C ALA A 87 0.65 3.87 16.28
N ALA A 88 -0.61 3.45 16.39
CA ALA A 88 -1.27 3.37 17.69
C ALA A 88 -0.38 2.46 18.56
N ALA A 89 0.09 3.05 19.67
CA ALA A 89 1.00 2.44 20.63
C ALA A 89 0.41 1.19 21.28
#